data_AF-A0A831SL27-F1
#
_entry.id   AF-A0A831SL27-F1
#
_cell.length_a   1.000
_cell.length_b   1.000
_cell.length_c   1.000
_cell.angle_alpha   90.00
_cell.angle_beta   90.00
_cell.angle_gamma   90.00
#
_symmetry.space_group_name_H-M   'P 1'
#
loop_
_entity.id
_entity.type
_entity.pdbx_description
1 polymer ?
#
loop_
_entity_poly.entity_id
_entity_poly.type
_entity_poly.pdbx_seq_one_letter_code
_entity_poly.pdbx_strand_id
1 'polypeptide(L)'
;MLWEEIINKSKERGEEVHQVFREEIQKAVIASLSHKGVFNHIVFQGGTALRLFYGNLRLSEDLDFVLREEGKKFDLTKDTQKIKNFLKKSLPFIDEVRVDV
;
A
#
# COMPACT_ATOMS: atom_id res chain seq x y z
N MET A 1 8.03 -11.01 1.71
CA MET A 1 7.00 -11.74 2.47
C MET A 1 6.53 -12.90 1.62
N LEU A 2 6.48 -14.09 2.20
CA LEU A 2 5.97 -15.30 1.56
C LEU A 2 4.46 -15.47 1.82
N TRP A 3 3.81 -16.32 1.01
CA TRP A 3 2.38 -16.60 1.15
C TRP A 3 2.03 -17.22 2.50
N GLU A 4 2.89 -18.10 3.02
CA GLU A 4 2.70 -18.74 4.34
C GLU A 4 2.68 -17.71 5.49
N GLU A 5 3.46 -16.64 5.39
CA GLU A 5 3.45 -15.54 6.38
C GLU A 5 2.08 -14.84 6.42
N ILE A 6 1.42 -14.70 5.27
CA ILE A 6 0.08 -14.09 5.17
C ILE A 6 -0.97 -15.00 5.83
N ILE A 7 -0.90 -16.30 5.56
CA ILE A 7 -1.79 -17.29 6.18
C ILE A 7 -1.63 -17.28 7.70
N ASN A 8 -0.39 -17.23 8.19
CA ASN A 8 -0.12 -17.21 9.64
C ASN A 8 -0.67 -15.94 10.28
N LYS A 9 -0.43 -14.76 9.68
CA LYS A 9 -1.02 -13.49 10.14
C LYS A 9 -2.54 -13.51 10.17
N SER A 10 -3.19 -14.13 9.18
CA SER A 10 -4.65 -14.28 9.13
C SER A 10 -5.17 -15.09 10.33
N LYS A 11 -4.52 -16.22 10.65
CA LYS A 11 -4.86 -17.03 11.83
C LYS A 11 -4.64 -16.28 13.14
N GLU A 12 -3.53 -15.58 13.27
CA GLU A 12 -3.20 -14.80 14.48
C GLU A 12 -4.19 -13.65 14.74
N ARG A 13 -4.65 -13.00 13.66
CA ARG A 13 -5.54 -11.84 13.75
C ARG A 13 -7.02 -12.20 13.76
N GLY A 14 -7.36 -13.45 13.41
CA GLY A 14 -8.76 -13.85 13.19
C GLY A 14 -9.41 -13.10 12.03
N GLU A 15 -8.61 -12.69 11.04
CA GLU A 15 -9.05 -11.96 9.85
C GLU A 15 -8.98 -12.86 8.62
N GLU A 16 -9.81 -12.58 7.61
CA GLU A 16 -9.78 -13.33 6.36
C GLU A 16 -8.43 -13.16 5.63
N VAL A 17 -7.92 -14.22 5.01
CA VAL A 17 -6.61 -14.21 4.32
C VAL A 17 -6.52 -13.10 3.28
N HIS A 18 -7.62 -12.84 2.55
CA HIS A 18 -7.67 -11.78 1.53
C HIS A 18 -7.54 -10.37 2.12
N GLN A 19 -7.99 -10.15 3.37
CA GLN A 19 -7.90 -8.85 4.05
C GLN A 19 -6.47 -8.59 4.50
N VAL A 20 -5.85 -9.59 5.11
CA VAL A 20 -4.43 -9.54 5.48
C VAL A 20 -3.57 -9.32 4.23
N PHE A 21 -3.82 -10.07 3.16
CA PHE A 21 -3.10 -9.90 1.90
C PHE A 21 -3.23 -8.47 1.35
N ARG A 22 -4.46 -7.92 1.33
CA ARG A 22 -4.72 -6.54 0.89
C ARG A 22 -3.93 -5.52 1.70
N GLU A 23 -3.91 -5.64 3.02
CA GLU A 23 -3.13 -4.74 3.87
C GLU A 23 -1.63 -4.84 3.60
N GLU A 24 -1.10 -6.04 3.35
CA GLU A 24 0.31 -6.22 3.01
C GLU A 24 0.65 -5.61 1.64
N ILE A 25 -0.26 -5.66 0.66
CA ILE A 25 -0.13 -4.92 -0.61
C ILE A 25 -0.13 -3.41 -0.34
N GLN A 26 -1.09 -2.89 0.43
CA GLN A 26 -1.18 -1.46 0.76
C GLN A 26 0.11 -0.98 1.45
N LYS A 27 0.63 -1.73 2.43
CA LYS A 27 1.92 -1.45 3.08
C LYS A 27 3.07 -1.44 2.08
N ALA A 28 3.10 -2.40 1.15
CA ALA A 28 4.14 -2.47 0.13
C ALA A 28 4.07 -1.29 -0.87
N VAL A 29 2.87 -0.84 -1.25
CA VAL A 29 2.70 0.38 -2.07
C VAL A 29 3.21 1.60 -1.31
N ILE A 30 2.80 1.80 -0.06
CA ILE A 30 3.24 2.92 0.78
C ILE A 30 4.77 2.90 0.98
N ALA A 31 5.37 1.74 1.20
CA ALA A 31 6.81 1.59 1.29
C ALA A 31 7.52 1.98 -0.01
N SER A 32 6.98 1.57 -1.17
CA SER A 32 7.51 1.95 -2.48
C SER A 32 7.48 3.47 -2.70
N LEU A 33 6.36 4.12 -2.36
CA LEU A 33 6.22 5.58 -2.45
C LEU A 33 7.20 6.31 -1.52
N SER A 34 7.39 5.78 -0.30
CA SER A 34 8.34 6.30 0.68
C SER A 34 9.78 6.26 0.16
N HIS A 35 10.23 5.11 -0.39
CA HIS A 35 11.59 4.95 -0.91
C HIS A 35 11.95 5.92 -2.05
N LYS A 36 10.94 6.47 -2.71
CA LYS A 36 11.10 7.41 -3.82
C LYS A 36 10.97 8.87 -3.41
N GLY A 37 10.71 9.15 -2.14
CA GLY A 37 10.46 10.51 -1.66
C GLY A 37 9.15 11.12 -2.16
N VAL A 38 8.17 10.31 -2.59
CA VAL A 38 6.87 10.80 -3.08
C VAL A 38 6.15 11.62 -2.01
N PHE A 39 6.31 11.25 -0.73
CA PHE A 39 5.72 11.98 0.41
C PHE A 39 6.33 13.37 0.66
N ASN A 40 7.34 13.79 -0.10
CA ASN A 40 7.76 15.19 -0.15
C ASN A 40 6.72 16.07 -0.85
N HIS A 41 5.85 15.49 -1.69
CA HIS A 41 4.87 16.19 -2.53
C HIS A 41 3.42 15.90 -2.15
N ILE A 42 3.14 14.71 -1.62
CA ILE A 42 1.78 14.28 -1.23
C ILE A 42 1.74 13.82 0.22
N VAL A 43 0.56 13.85 0.82
CA VAL A 43 0.29 13.37 2.18
C VAL A 43 -0.69 12.19 2.09
N PHE A 44 -0.33 11.07 2.71
CA PHE A 44 -1.21 9.91 2.86
C PHE A 44 -2.21 10.15 3.99
N GLN A 45 -3.49 9.95 3.74
CA GLN A 45 -4.56 10.15 4.71
C GLN A 45 -5.72 9.15 4.51
N GLY A 46 -6.85 9.38 5.18
CA GLY A 46 -8.07 8.58 5.01
C GLY A 46 -8.14 7.34 5.91
N GLY A 47 -9.09 6.45 5.57
CA GLY A 47 -9.42 5.29 6.40
C GLY A 47 -8.27 4.30 6.55
N THR A 48 -7.50 4.09 5.47
CA THR A 48 -6.36 3.16 5.48
C THR A 48 -5.19 3.71 6.30
N ALA A 49 -4.98 5.03 6.34
CA ALA A 49 -4.00 5.64 7.24
C ALA A 49 -4.38 5.40 8.71
N LEU A 50 -5.67 5.56 9.06
CA LEU A 50 -6.18 5.24 10.40
C LEU A 50 -6.02 3.75 10.75
N ARG A 51 -6.29 2.86 9.80
CA ARG A 51 -6.10 1.41 9.97
C ARG A 51 -4.64 1.06 10.24
N LEU A 52 -3.73 1.51 9.38
CA LEU A 52 -2.32 1.10 9.41
C LEU A 52 -1.50 1.76 10.52
N PHE A 53 -1.75 3.03 10.83
CA PHE A 53 -0.89 3.81 11.73
C PHE A 53 -1.55 4.13 13.08
N TYR A 54 -2.87 3.97 13.20
CA TYR A 54 -3.61 4.32 14.43
C TYR A 54 -4.46 3.16 14.97
N GLY A 55 -4.32 1.95 14.40
CA GLY A 55 -4.97 0.74 14.93
C GLY A 55 -6.48 0.71 14.79
N ASN A 56 -7.07 1.44 13.82
CA ASN A 56 -8.51 1.41 13.60
C ASN A 56 -8.97 -0.03 13.28
N LEU A 57 -10.05 -0.48 13.93
CA LEU A 57 -10.59 -1.84 13.76
C LEU A 57 -11.31 -2.03 12.42
N ARG A 58 -11.78 -0.94 11.81
CA ARG A 58 -12.47 -0.99 10.52
C ARG A 58 -11.48 -1.22 9.38
N LEU A 59 -11.80 -2.15 8.50
CA LEU A 59 -11.09 -2.38 7.25
C LEU A 59 -11.32 -1.24 6.25
N SER A 60 -10.29 -0.91 5.47
CA SER A 60 -10.30 0.14 4.48
C SER A 60 -9.51 -0.32 3.26
N GLU A 61 -10.05 -0.05 2.07
CA GLU A 61 -9.50 -0.58 0.82
C GLU A 61 -8.71 0.46 0.03
N ASP A 62 -9.10 1.74 0.14
CA ASP A 62 -8.56 2.83 -0.67
C ASP A 62 -7.25 3.40 -0.10
N LEU A 63 -6.40 3.95 -0.96
CA LEU A 63 -5.25 4.75 -0.55
C LEU A 63 -5.51 6.21 -0.93
N ASP A 64 -5.84 7.03 0.04
CA ASP A 64 -6.16 8.44 -0.18
C ASP A 64 -4.92 9.33 -0.03
N PHE A 65 -4.71 10.21 -1.01
CA PHE A 65 -3.62 11.18 -0.99
C PHE A 65 -4.12 12.59 -1.27
N VAL A 66 -3.47 13.56 -0.64
CA VAL A 66 -3.64 14.99 -0.97
C VAL A 66 -2.30 15.62 -1.27
N LEU A 67 -2.33 16.72 -2.02
CA LEU A 67 -1.13 17.52 -2.28
C LEU A 67 -0.70 18.24 -0.99
N ARG A 68 0.60 18.28 -0.76
CA ARG A 68 1.17 19.00 0.39
C ARG A 68 1.07 20.52 0.24
N GLU A 69 1.08 21.01 -0.99
CA GLU A 69 0.95 22.43 -1.32
C GLU A 69 -0.17 22.64 -2.33
N GLU A 70 -1.03 23.63 -2.06
CA GLU A 70 -2.11 24.02 -2.96
C GLU A 70 -1.58 24.52 -4.32
N GLY A 71 -2.35 24.28 -5.38
CA GLY A 71 -2.02 24.76 -6.73
C GLY A 71 -0.87 24.01 -7.44
N LYS A 72 -0.17 23.09 -6.76
CA LYS A 72 0.80 22.21 -7.42
C LYS A 72 0.11 21.05 -8.12
N LYS A 73 0.79 20.49 -9.13
CA LYS A 73 0.40 19.21 -9.75
C LYS A 73 1.48 18.19 -9.43
N PHE A 74 1.05 17.00 -9.04
CA PHE A 74 1.94 15.86 -8.85
C PHE A 74 1.45 14.72 -9.74
N ASP A 75 2.38 14.16 -10.51
CA ASP A 75 2.09 13.09 -11.47
C ASP A 75 2.69 11.79 -10.96
N LEU A 76 1.82 10.93 -10.42
CA LEU A 76 2.19 9.64 -9.87
C LEU A 76 2.38 8.56 -10.96
N THR A 77 1.93 8.81 -12.20
CA THR A 77 2.03 7.82 -13.30
C THR A 77 3.48 7.46 -13.60
N LYS A 78 4.41 8.40 -13.41
CA LYS A 78 5.86 8.23 -13.56
C LYS A 78 6.46 7.18 -12.62
N ASP A 79 5.74 6.84 -11.55
CA ASP A 79 6.18 5.92 -10.52
C ASP A 79 5.60 4.52 -10.63
N THR A 80 4.58 4.31 -11.46
CA THR A 80 3.85 3.04 -11.68
C THR A 80 4.80 1.86 -11.92
N GLN A 81 5.72 1.96 -12.87
CA GLN A 81 6.62 0.86 -13.22
C GLN A 81 7.52 0.46 -12.04
N LYS A 82 8.01 1.42 -11.25
CA LYS A 82 8.86 1.07 -10.11
C LYS A 82 8.03 0.59 -8.91
N ILE A 83 6.77 1.04 -8.75
CA ILE A 83 5.83 0.45 -7.77
C ILE A 83 5.60 -1.01 -8.13
N LYS A 84 5.31 -1.30 -9.40
CA LYS A 84 5.16 -2.66 -9.91
C LYS A 84 6.38 -3.54 -9.61
N ASN A 85 7.59 -3.05 -9.90
CA ASN A 85 8.82 -3.78 -9.60
C ASN A 85 9.02 -4.02 -8.11
N PHE A 86 8.70 -3.03 -7.26
CA PHE A 86 8.79 -3.16 -5.81
C PHE A 86 7.80 -4.20 -5.28
N LEU A 87 6.56 -4.20 -5.76
CA LEU A 87 5.54 -5.18 -5.39
C LEU A 87 5.97 -6.60 -5.75
N LYS A 88 6.45 -6.82 -6.98
CA LYS A 88 6.97 -8.13 -7.41
C LYS A 88 8.12 -8.62 -6.55
N LYS A 89 9.00 -7.72 -6.10
CA LYS A 89 10.12 -8.07 -5.22
C LYS A 89 9.65 -8.38 -3.79
N SER A 90 8.72 -7.60 -3.26
CA SER A 90 8.22 -7.72 -1.88
C SER A 90 7.28 -8.91 -1.68
N LEU A 91 6.53 -9.25 -2.73
CA LEU A 91 5.51 -10.30 -2.76
C LEU A 91 5.79 -11.24 -3.96
N PRO A 92 6.84 -12.09 -3.87
CA PRO A 92 7.36 -12.88 -5.00
C PRO A 92 6.40 -13.97 -5.50
N PHE A 93 5.33 -14.26 -4.75
CA PHE A 93 4.29 -15.21 -5.13
C PHE A 93 3.21 -14.58 -6.04
N ILE A 94 3.31 -13.28 -6.36
CA ILE A 94 2.38 -12.62 -7.28
C ILE A 94 2.92 -12.70 -8.71
N ASP A 95 2.18 -13.36 -9.59
CA ASP A 95 2.56 -13.52 -11.00
C ASP A 95 2.41 -12.21 -11.79
N GLU A 96 1.24 -11.58 -11.68
CA GLU A 96 0.89 -10.37 -12.42
C GLU A 96 0.56 -9.21 -11.47
N VAL A 97 1.10 -8.04 -11.80
CA VAL A 97 0.82 -6.78 -11.09
C VAL A 97 0.42 -5.74 -12.12
N ARG A 98 -0.73 -5.10 -11.88
CA ARG A 98 -1.24 -3.95 -12.62
C ARG A 98 -1.34 -2.77 -11.67
N VAL A 99 -0.98 -1.58 -12.15
CA VAL A 99 -1.01 -0.35 -11.38
C VAL A 99 -1.56 0.72 -12.31
N ASP A 100 -2.77 1.18 -11.99
CA ASP A 100 -3.51 2.18 -12.75
C ASP A 100 -3.72 3.39 -11.82
N VAL A 101 -3.41 4.60 -12.32
CA VAL A 101 -3.40 5.86 -11.55
C VAL A 101 -3.81 7.03 -12.42
#